data_AF-A0A836F682-F1
#
_entry.id   AF-A0A836F682-F1
#
_cell.length_a   1.000
_cell.length_b   1.000
_cell.length_c   1.000
_cell.angle_alpha   90.00
_cell.angle_beta   90.00
_cell.angle_gamma   90.00
#
_symmetry.space_group_name_H-M   'P 1'
#
loop_
_entity.id
_entity.type
_entity.pdbx_description
1 polymer ?
#
loop_
_entity_poly.entity_id
_entity_poly.type
_entity_poly.pdbx_seq_one_letter_code
_entity_poly.pdbx_strand_id
1 'polypeptide(L)'
;MFKNRCRSVDAAIAALLCEGVASLHSMGLGGGFLMTIWDANSKTATFLDARETAPINAKEDMFNGNAHLSMYGGLAIAVPGELMGYWEAYKKYGRITWPELFEPTIKLCETGSLVNDYLAEYLVEKEPMIKNESSLAEILINPDTNRTWIAGDRIKRPKLAKTLKLIAEEGPSVFYNGSITDKLVDEITKFKGIITKRDFQTYRAVWRKPVALKMGNLTIYSAPPPGSGAILTFIMNVLRRLLPVRDENIMWQRIVETFKWAYARRTELGDSEFVVGIDELLTNLTSNDYAEMIKNRIKDDRTSQDPTDYGATTATLEDAGTAHVSILAPDGSAVSVTSTINQVLGAMIRSESTGIIFNDEMDDFSSPNITNGFGLPPSPANFIRPGKRPLSSMCPSIVVDHKGDVRLVIGAAGGTKITSGVAIGMLLNFWYDYDIKEAIDARRLHHQLLPMNIQNEKDFCPVTLDYLKKIGHNSTTFSGIGSAITAVSKENGFITANSDYRRQGTTAGL
;
A
#
# COMPACT_ATOMS: atom_id res chain seq x y z
N MET A 1 14.02 -11.62 -15.05
CA MET A 1 13.79 -10.46 -15.94
C MET A 1 15.10 -9.81 -16.41
N PHE A 2 15.91 -9.17 -15.56
CA PHE A 2 17.06 -8.38 -16.05
C PHE A 2 18.12 -9.15 -16.87
N LYS A 3 18.30 -10.46 -16.64
CA LYS A 3 19.14 -11.32 -17.51
C LYS A 3 18.70 -11.30 -18.99
N ASN A 4 17.44 -10.98 -19.27
CA ASN A 4 16.84 -10.84 -20.59
C ASN A 4 16.74 -9.37 -21.05
N ARG A 5 17.57 -8.46 -20.52
CA ARG A 5 17.65 -7.02 -20.90
C ARG A 5 16.34 -6.23 -20.75
N CYS A 6 15.45 -6.67 -19.85
CA CYS A 6 14.19 -6.01 -19.51
C CYS A 6 14.42 -4.63 -18.85
N ARG A 7 13.44 -3.72 -18.93
CA ARG A 7 13.45 -2.45 -18.19
C ARG A 7 12.90 -2.63 -16.77
N SER A 8 13.09 -1.61 -15.92
CA SER A 8 12.58 -1.60 -14.53
C SER A 8 11.08 -1.88 -14.46
N VAL A 9 10.29 -1.32 -15.39
CA VAL A 9 8.83 -1.52 -15.45
C VAL A 9 8.44 -2.94 -15.88
N ASP A 10 9.13 -3.55 -16.86
CA ASP A 10 8.90 -4.96 -17.20
C ASP A 10 9.15 -5.87 -15.99
N ALA A 11 10.25 -5.61 -15.27
CA ALA A 11 10.58 -6.34 -14.05
C ALA A 11 9.54 -6.15 -12.95
N ALA A 12 8.99 -4.94 -12.81
CA ALA A 12 7.93 -4.62 -11.85
C ALA A 12 6.65 -5.37 -12.15
N ILE A 13 6.17 -5.36 -13.41
CA ILE A 13 4.95 -6.06 -13.81
C ILE A 13 5.09 -7.57 -13.59
N ALA A 14 6.19 -8.17 -14.02
CA ALA A 14 6.43 -9.60 -13.82
C ALA A 14 6.55 -9.98 -12.33
N ALA A 15 7.17 -9.12 -11.51
CA ALA A 15 7.26 -9.33 -10.06
C ALA A 15 5.88 -9.26 -9.42
N LEU A 16 5.06 -8.26 -9.73
CA LEU A 16 3.72 -8.11 -9.18
C LEU A 16 2.77 -9.24 -9.62
N LEU A 17 2.87 -9.71 -10.87
CA LEU A 17 2.14 -10.90 -11.32
C LEU A 17 2.51 -12.15 -10.49
N CYS A 18 3.80 -12.35 -10.22
CA CYS A 18 4.26 -13.45 -9.35
C CYS A 18 3.80 -13.28 -7.90
N GLU A 19 3.90 -12.08 -7.34
CA GLU A 19 3.42 -11.75 -6.00
C GLU A 19 1.91 -11.96 -5.86
N GLY A 20 1.10 -11.66 -6.88
CA GLY A 20 -0.34 -11.94 -6.86
C GLY A 20 -0.70 -13.44 -6.77
N VAL A 21 0.27 -14.33 -7.05
CA VAL A 21 0.14 -15.78 -6.87
C VAL A 21 0.70 -16.21 -5.51
N ALA A 22 1.92 -15.80 -5.18
CA ALA A 22 2.61 -16.21 -3.95
C ALA A 22 2.05 -15.54 -2.68
N SER A 23 1.66 -14.28 -2.80
CA SER A 23 1.05 -13.43 -1.78
C SER A 23 -0.45 -13.22 -2.06
N LEU A 24 -1.17 -14.28 -2.49
CA LEU A 24 -2.58 -14.23 -2.91
C LEU A 24 -3.55 -13.61 -1.89
N HIS A 25 -3.15 -13.58 -0.62
CA HIS A 25 -3.93 -13.05 0.48
C HIS A 25 -3.74 -11.53 0.67
N SER A 26 -2.81 -10.89 -0.04
CA SER A 26 -2.49 -9.47 0.11
C SER A 26 -2.69 -8.64 -1.16
N MET A 27 -2.53 -9.23 -2.35
CA MET A 27 -2.63 -8.50 -3.61
C MET A 27 -3.00 -9.42 -4.79
N GLY A 28 -3.39 -8.83 -5.92
CA GLY A 28 -3.64 -9.56 -7.17
C GLY A 28 -4.57 -8.81 -8.12
N LEU A 29 -4.84 -9.40 -9.29
CA LEU A 29 -5.58 -8.75 -10.39
C LEU A 29 -7.00 -8.28 -10.02
N GLY A 30 -7.52 -8.73 -8.88
CA GLY A 30 -8.79 -8.28 -8.33
C GLY A 30 -8.69 -7.01 -7.50
N GLY A 31 -7.52 -6.37 -7.39
CA GLY A 31 -7.32 -5.10 -6.68
C GLY A 31 -6.61 -4.06 -7.56
N GLY A 32 -5.66 -3.34 -6.98
CA GLY A 32 -5.07 -2.12 -7.54
C GLY A 32 -3.72 -1.77 -6.94
N PHE A 33 -3.05 -0.76 -7.51
CA PHE A 33 -1.73 -0.36 -7.04
C PHE A 33 -1.45 1.13 -7.24
N LEU A 34 -0.45 1.61 -6.50
CA LEU A 34 0.19 2.92 -6.71
C LEU A 34 1.65 2.70 -7.10
N MET A 35 2.14 3.39 -8.13
CA MET A 35 3.48 3.19 -8.67
C MET A 35 4.20 4.51 -8.95
N THR A 36 5.36 4.68 -8.33
CA THR A 36 6.30 5.77 -8.60
C THR A 36 7.42 5.25 -9.49
N ILE A 37 7.68 5.91 -10.61
CA ILE A 37 8.66 5.51 -11.64
C ILE A 37 9.67 6.63 -11.84
N TRP A 38 10.95 6.31 -11.78
CA TRP A 38 12.05 7.17 -12.20
C TRP A 38 12.64 6.66 -13.51
N ASP A 39 12.61 7.49 -14.55
CA ASP A 39 13.32 7.23 -15.80
C ASP A 39 14.66 7.97 -15.80
N ALA A 40 15.76 7.23 -15.74
CA ALA A 40 17.10 7.82 -15.69
C ALA A 40 17.52 8.50 -16.99
N ASN A 41 16.90 8.15 -18.12
CA ASN A 41 17.23 8.75 -19.42
C ASN A 41 16.70 10.18 -19.50
N SER A 42 15.43 10.38 -19.18
CA SER A 42 14.82 11.71 -19.14
C SER A 42 15.07 12.46 -17.83
N LYS A 43 15.52 11.77 -16.78
CA LYS A 43 15.62 12.27 -15.40
C LYS A 43 14.30 12.82 -14.90
N THR A 44 13.22 12.08 -15.13
CA THR A 44 11.88 12.47 -14.71
C THR A 44 11.22 11.40 -13.84
N ALA A 45 10.48 11.87 -12.84
CA ALA A 45 9.62 11.04 -12.02
C ALA A 45 8.18 11.11 -12.55
N THR A 46 7.52 9.96 -12.66
CA THR A 46 6.10 9.86 -13.00
C THR A 46 5.38 8.97 -12.01
N PHE A 47 4.08 9.21 -11.82
CA PHE A 47 3.24 8.41 -10.95
C PHE A 47 2.09 7.79 -11.73
N LEU A 48 1.84 6.51 -11.52
CA LEU A 48 0.69 5.79 -12.06
C LEU A 48 -0.23 5.38 -10.91
N ASP A 49 -1.45 5.90 -10.97
CA ASP A 49 -2.56 5.59 -10.08
C ASP A 49 -3.44 4.52 -10.73
N ALA A 50 -3.29 3.28 -10.30
CA ALA A 50 -4.14 2.15 -10.68
C ALA A 50 -4.99 1.71 -9.49
N ARG A 51 -5.36 2.65 -8.61
CA ARG A 51 -6.30 2.41 -7.51
C ARG A 51 -7.67 2.06 -8.07
N GLU A 52 -8.36 1.21 -7.34
CA GLU A 52 -9.74 0.81 -7.57
C GLU A 52 -10.68 2.03 -7.50
N THR A 53 -11.80 1.96 -8.20
CA THR A 53 -12.82 3.02 -8.16
C THR A 53 -14.13 2.47 -7.63
N ALA A 54 -14.85 3.28 -6.85
CA ALA A 54 -16.21 2.96 -6.44
C ALA A 54 -17.11 2.72 -7.66
N PRO A 55 -17.96 1.68 -7.65
CA PRO A 55 -18.88 1.39 -8.75
C PRO A 55 -19.82 2.57 -9.04
N ILE A 56 -20.31 2.69 -10.27
CA ILE A 56 -21.20 3.79 -10.70
C ILE A 56 -22.51 3.83 -9.90
N ASN A 57 -22.93 2.68 -9.39
CA ASN A 57 -24.13 2.53 -8.56
C ASN A 57 -23.85 2.72 -7.05
N ALA A 58 -22.61 3.01 -6.67
CA ALA A 58 -22.26 3.23 -5.26
C ALA A 58 -22.97 4.48 -4.72
N LYS A 59 -23.38 4.41 -3.47
CA LYS A 59 -24.01 5.54 -2.75
C LYS A 59 -23.22 5.83 -1.49
N GLU A 60 -23.25 7.08 -1.06
CA GLU A 60 -22.56 7.53 0.15
C GLU A 60 -22.87 6.67 1.38
N ASP A 61 -24.12 6.26 1.51
CA ASP A 61 -24.69 5.53 2.65
C ASP A 61 -24.97 4.05 2.35
N MET A 62 -24.36 3.47 1.30
CA MET A 62 -24.70 2.11 0.82
C MET A 62 -24.49 0.99 1.85
N PHE A 63 -23.68 1.21 2.89
CA PHE A 63 -23.47 0.26 3.98
C PHE A 63 -24.45 0.43 5.14
N ASN A 64 -25.23 1.52 5.16
CA ASN A 64 -26.26 1.80 6.16
C ASN A 64 -25.81 1.57 7.62
N GLY A 65 -24.60 2.02 7.95
CA GLY A 65 -24.01 1.88 9.29
C GLY A 65 -23.42 0.50 9.61
N ASN A 66 -23.43 -0.45 8.67
CA ASN A 66 -22.87 -1.79 8.87
C ASN A 66 -21.50 -1.95 8.19
N ALA A 67 -20.43 -1.78 8.96
CA ALA A 67 -19.05 -1.98 8.50
C ALA A 67 -18.76 -3.40 7.98
N HIS A 68 -19.54 -4.41 8.35
CA HIS A 68 -19.34 -5.76 7.80
C HIS A 68 -19.58 -5.81 6.28
N LEU A 69 -20.46 -4.95 5.75
CA LEU A 69 -20.77 -4.90 4.32
C LEU A 69 -19.66 -4.25 3.48
N SER A 70 -18.77 -3.47 4.12
CA SER A 70 -17.62 -2.88 3.46
C SER A 70 -16.41 -3.81 3.39
N MET A 71 -16.32 -4.78 4.32
CA MET A 71 -15.24 -5.77 4.37
C MET A 71 -15.54 -7.09 3.64
N TYR A 72 -16.81 -7.50 3.52
CA TYR A 72 -17.15 -8.84 3.06
C TYR A 72 -18.26 -8.88 2.01
N GLY A 73 -18.09 -9.76 1.01
CA GLY A 73 -19.08 -10.00 -0.05
C GLY A 73 -19.03 -8.97 -1.18
N GLY A 74 -19.99 -9.04 -2.10
CA GLY A 74 -19.91 -8.28 -3.35
C GLY A 74 -20.03 -6.75 -3.23
N LEU A 75 -20.63 -6.24 -2.15
CA LEU A 75 -20.73 -4.78 -1.91
C LEU A 75 -19.39 -4.14 -1.52
N ALA A 76 -18.47 -4.94 -0.99
CA ALA A 76 -17.12 -4.52 -0.62
C ALA A 76 -16.22 -4.28 -1.84
N ILE A 77 -16.57 -4.87 -2.99
CA ILE A 77 -15.71 -4.85 -4.18
C ILE A 77 -15.77 -3.48 -4.85
N ALA A 78 -14.59 -2.85 -5.00
CA ALA A 78 -14.35 -1.74 -5.90
C ALA A 78 -13.82 -2.26 -7.26
N VAL A 79 -13.96 -1.45 -8.32
CA VAL A 79 -13.61 -1.88 -9.69
C VAL A 79 -12.10 -2.15 -9.79
N PRO A 80 -11.65 -3.39 -10.10
CA PRO A 80 -10.23 -3.75 -10.09
C PRO A 80 -9.41 -2.97 -11.13
N GLY A 81 -8.29 -2.40 -10.68
CA GLY A 81 -7.45 -1.52 -11.47
C GLY A 81 -6.11 -2.08 -11.93
N GLU A 82 -5.64 -3.13 -11.26
CA GLU A 82 -4.27 -3.61 -11.37
C GLU A 82 -3.86 -3.99 -12.81
N LEU A 83 -4.69 -4.75 -13.54
CA LEU A 83 -4.37 -5.16 -14.91
C LEU A 83 -4.29 -3.97 -15.88
N MET A 84 -5.20 -3.01 -15.77
CA MET A 84 -5.16 -1.80 -16.59
C MET A 84 -3.91 -0.96 -16.26
N GLY A 85 -3.54 -0.89 -14.98
CA GLY A 85 -2.29 -0.26 -14.55
C GLY A 85 -1.06 -0.91 -15.20
N TYR A 86 -0.96 -2.25 -15.18
CA TYR A 86 0.13 -2.96 -15.85
C TYR A 86 0.21 -2.61 -17.33
N TRP A 87 -0.94 -2.58 -18.00
CA TRP A 87 -0.99 -2.24 -19.43
C TRP A 87 -0.55 -0.81 -19.72
N GLU A 88 -1.02 0.18 -18.95
CA GLU A 88 -0.62 1.57 -19.13
C GLU A 88 0.89 1.76 -18.88
N ALA A 89 1.43 1.14 -17.83
CA ALA A 89 2.87 1.16 -17.55
C ALA A 89 3.68 0.48 -18.68
N TYR A 90 3.23 -0.69 -19.13
CA TYR A 90 3.86 -1.43 -20.22
C TYR A 90 3.87 -0.66 -21.54
N LYS A 91 2.74 -0.06 -21.95
CA LYS A 91 2.69 0.75 -23.17
C LYS A 91 3.70 1.89 -23.18
N LYS A 92 3.96 2.50 -22.01
CA LYS A 92 4.84 3.66 -21.90
C LYS A 92 6.32 3.28 -21.74
N TYR A 93 6.61 2.26 -20.94
CA TYR A 93 7.98 1.94 -20.52
C TYR A 93 8.43 0.52 -20.83
N GLY A 94 7.52 -0.37 -21.24
CA GLY A 94 7.81 -1.77 -21.52
C GLY A 94 8.80 -1.96 -22.66
N ARG A 95 9.49 -3.09 -22.65
CA ARG A 95 10.50 -3.43 -23.67
C ARG A 95 10.37 -4.84 -24.23
N ILE A 96 10.09 -5.81 -23.38
CA ILE A 96 9.85 -7.18 -23.83
C ILE A 96 8.43 -7.33 -24.35
N THR A 97 8.07 -8.47 -24.92
CA THR A 97 6.69 -8.67 -25.38
C THR A 97 5.75 -8.85 -24.20
N TRP A 98 4.50 -8.42 -24.37
CA TRP A 98 3.47 -8.55 -23.33
C TRP A 98 3.32 -9.98 -22.81
N PRO A 99 3.27 -11.04 -23.65
CA PRO A 99 3.17 -12.41 -23.16
C PRO A 99 4.35 -12.87 -22.29
N GLU A 100 5.58 -12.45 -22.61
CA GLU A 100 6.79 -12.82 -21.85
C GLU A 100 6.74 -12.36 -20.37
N LEU A 101 5.94 -11.34 -20.05
CA LEU A 101 5.72 -10.90 -18.66
C LEU A 101 4.93 -11.92 -17.84
N PHE A 102 4.08 -12.73 -18.48
CA PHE A 102 3.15 -13.65 -17.82
C PHE A 102 3.65 -15.08 -17.74
N GLU A 103 4.50 -15.52 -18.67
CA GLU A 103 4.98 -16.91 -18.75
C GLU A 103 5.50 -17.47 -17.41
N PRO A 104 6.33 -16.75 -16.63
CA PRO A 104 6.82 -17.27 -15.35
C PRO A 104 5.68 -17.50 -14.35
N THR A 105 4.71 -16.58 -14.31
CA THR A 105 3.57 -16.63 -13.40
C THR A 105 2.55 -17.70 -13.81
N ILE A 106 2.31 -17.89 -15.11
CA ILE A 106 1.46 -18.97 -15.62
C ILE A 106 2.03 -20.32 -15.17
N LYS A 107 3.33 -20.53 -15.38
CA LYS A 107 4.02 -21.74 -14.91
C LYS A 107 3.93 -21.90 -13.39
N LEU A 108 4.10 -20.82 -12.62
CA LEU A 108 3.96 -20.84 -11.17
C LEU A 108 2.56 -21.29 -10.73
N CYS A 109 1.49 -20.81 -11.38
CA CYS A 109 0.12 -21.24 -11.11
C CYS A 109 -0.10 -22.73 -11.39
N GLU A 110 0.57 -23.30 -12.40
CA GLU A 110 0.46 -24.72 -12.78
C GLU A 110 1.26 -25.64 -11.87
N THR A 111 2.50 -25.25 -11.54
CA THR A 111 3.39 -26.03 -10.67
C THR A 111 3.07 -25.87 -9.19
N GLY A 112 2.42 -24.76 -8.84
CA GLY A 112 2.03 -24.36 -7.50
C GLY A 112 3.07 -23.49 -6.79
N SER A 113 2.60 -22.48 -6.07
CA SER A 113 3.41 -21.60 -5.22
C SER A 113 3.59 -22.19 -3.83
N LEU A 114 4.78 -22.01 -3.25
CA LEU A 114 5.08 -22.45 -1.89
C LEU A 114 4.25 -21.64 -0.88
N VAL A 115 3.62 -22.33 0.07
CA VAL A 115 3.03 -21.70 1.25
C VAL A 115 4.16 -21.42 2.23
N ASN A 116 4.36 -20.14 2.50
CA ASN A 116 5.37 -19.67 3.43
C ASN A 116 4.72 -19.47 4.82
N ASP A 117 5.51 -19.23 5.86
CA ASP A 117 4.97 -19.17 7.25
C ASP A 117 3.93 -18.04 7.39
N TYR A 118 4.18 -16.91 6.72
CA TYR A 118 3.31 -15.75 6.72
C TYR A 118 1.93 -16.02 6.11
N LEU A 119 1.88 -16.69 4.94
CA LEU A 119 0.61 -17.10 4.34
C LEU A 119 -0.08 -18.17 5.19
N ALA A 120 0.67 -19.14 5.72
CA ALA A 120 0.11 -20.22 6.53
C ALA A 120 -0.61 -19.69 7.79
N GLU A 121 -0.03 -18.71 8.48
CA GLU A 121 -0.63 -18.08 9.66
C GLU A 121 -2.03 -17.53 9.34
N TYR A 122 -2.16 -16.76 8.26
CA TYR A 122 -3.46 -16.21 7.85
C TYR A 122 -4.44 -17.26 7.34
N LEU A 123 -3.97 -18.29 6.64
CA LEU A 123 -4.84 -19.39 6.22
C LEU A 123 -5.43 -20.10 7.44
N VAL A 124 -4.62 -20.39 8.46
CA VAL A 124 -5.08 -21.01 9.71
C VAL A 124 -6.04 -20.09 10.45
N GLU A 125 -5.70 -18.80 10.60
CA GLU A 125 -6.56 -17.81 11.26
C GLU A 125 -7.94 -17.70 10.59
N LYS A 126 -7.97 -17.68 9.26
CA LYS A 126 -9.19 -17.49 8.46
C LYS A 126 -9.88 -18.80 8.06
N GLU A 127 -9.38 -19.96 8.48
CA GLU A 127 -9.90 -21.28 8.06
C GLU A 127 -11.43 -21.41 8.19
N PRO A 128 -12.09 -20.97 9.28
CA PRO A 128 -13.54 -21.07 9.40
C PRO A 128 -14.28 -20.30 8.30
N MET A 129 -13.79 -19.10 7.95
CA MET A 129 -14.40 -18.27 6.91
C MET A 129 -14.11 -18.84 5.52
N ILE A 130 -12.88 -19.32 5.29
CA ILE A 130 -12.48 -19.99 4.04
C ILE A 130 -13.36 -21.21 3.78
N LYS A 131 -13.63 -22.05 4.79
CA LYS A 131 -14.49 -23.24 4.65
C LYS A 131 -15.94 -22.88 4.33
N ASN A 132 -16.42 -21.73 4.78
CA ASN A 132 -17.80 -21.29 4.59
C ASN A 132 -18.02 -20.63 3.21
N GLU A 133 -16.95 -20.24 2.50
CA GLU A 133 -17.03 -19.68 1.15
C GLU A 133 -16.50 -20.70 0.13
N SER A 134 -17.41 -21.30 -0.64
CA SER A 134 -17.07 -22.37 -1.60
C SER A 134 -16.04 -21.94 -2.64
N SER A 135 -16.09 -20.68 -3.08
CA SER A 135 -15.16 -20.18 -4.09
C SER A 135 -13.71 -20.14 -3.59
N LEU A 136 -13.49 -19.86 -2.29
CA LEU A 136 -12.17 -19.90 -1.66
C LEU A 136 -11.77 -21.32 -1.25
N ALA A 137 -12.71 -22.08 -0.67
CA ALA A 137 -12.46 -23.45 -0.22
C ALA A 137 -11.89 -24.34 -1.33
N GLU A 138 -12.36 -24.16 -2.58
CA GLU A 138 -11.87 -24.90 -3.77
C GLU A 138 -10.35 -24.87 -3.91
N ILE A 139 -9.68 -23.78 -3.53
CA ILE A 139 -8.22 -23.61 -3.72
C ILE A 139 -7.44 -23.56 -2.41
N LEU A 140 -8.08 -23.19 -1.29
CA LEU A 140 -7.40 -22.96 -0.01
C LEU A 140 -7.58 -24.09 1.01
N ILE A 141 -8.49 -25.04 0.76
CA ILE A 141 -8.62 -26.25 1.57
C ILE A 141 -7.91 -27.40 0.88
N ASN A 142 -6.96 -28.00 1.60
CA ASN A 142 -6.30 -29.22 1.17
C ASN A 142 -7.32 -30.36 1.18
N PRO A 143 -7.58 -31.01 0.02
CA PRO A 143 -8.59 -32.06 -0.07
C PRO A 143 -8.22 -33.32 0.72
N ASP A 144 -6.94 -33.57 0.97
CA ASP A 144 -6.46 -34.76 1.68
C ASP A 144 -6.65 -34.62 3.20
N THR A 145 -6.51 -33.39 3.73
CA THR A 145 -6.59 -33.13 5.18
C THR A 145 -7.90 -32.47 5.61
N ASN A 146 -8.66 -31.90 4.66
CA ASN A 146 -9.81 -31.03 4.91
C ASN A 146 -9.49 -29.86 5.87
N ARG A 147 -8.24 -29.38 5.82
CA ARG A 147 -7.72 -28.21 6.53
C ARG A 147 -7.13 -27.23 5.53
N THR A 148 -6.86 -26.02 5.98
CA THR A 148 -6.07 -25.09 5.17
C THR A 148 -4.65 -25.60 4.93
N TRP A 149 -4.02 -25.14 3.85
CA TRP A 149 -2.62 -25.44 3.54
C TRP A 149 -1.68 -24.87 4.62
N ILE A 150 -0.61 -25.60 4.93
CA ILE A 150 0.39 -25.21 5.93
C ILE A 150 1.72 -24.84 5.28
N ALA A 151 2.63 -24.24 6.05
CA ALA A 151 3.96 -23.89 5.55
C ALA A 151 4.68 -25.12 4.96
N GLY A 152 5.30 -24.94 3.80
CA GLY A 152 5.94 -26.01 3.03
C GLY A 152 5.05 -26.66 1.96
N ASP A 153 3.72 -26.54 2.07
CA ASP A 153 2.79 -27.03 1.04
C ASP A 153 2.90 -26.21 -0.26
N ARG A 154 2.25 -26.69 -1.32
CA ARG A 154 2.13 -25.97 -2.60
C ARG A 154 0.70 -25.81 -3.03
N ILE A 155 0.29 -24.56 -3.29
CA ILE A 155 -1.05 -24.23 -3.80
C ILE A 155 -0.98 -24.04 -5.31
N LYS A 156 -1.75 -24.83 -6.06
CA LYS A 156 -1.93 -24.66 -7.51
C LYS A 156 -3.13 -23.75 -7.79
N ARG A 157 -3.05 -22.95 -8.85
CA ARG A 157 -4.13 -22.05 -9.29
C ARG A 157 -4.41 -22.22 -10.80
N PRO A 158 -4.85 -23.41 -11.25
CA PRO A 158 -4.99 -23.72 -12.67
C PRO A 158 -6.03 -22.84 -13.38
N LYS A 159 -7.08 -22.39 -12.68
CA LYS A 159 -8.05 -21.43 -13.22
C LYS A 159 -7.40 -20.08 -13.53
N LEU A 160 -6.60 -19.56 -12.59
CA LEU A 160 -5.85 -18.34 -12.78
C LEU A 160 -4.81 -18.49 -13.90
N ALA A 161 -4.13 -19.64 -14.02
CA ALA A 161 -3.21 -19.90 -15.13
C ALA A 161 -3.87 -19.70 -16.50
N LYS A 162 -5.08 -20.25 -16.68
CA LYS A 162 -5.87 -20.08 -17.91
C LYS A 162 -6.25 -18.62 -18.15
N THR A 163 -6.66 -17.90 -17.11
CA THR A 163 -6.97 -16.48 -17.20
C THR A 163 -5.76 -15.64 -17.58
N LEU A 164 -4.60 -15.87 -16.95
CA LEU A 164 -3.36 -15.18 -17.26
C LEU A 164 -2.89 -15.47 -18.69
N LYS A 165 -3.05 -16.71 -19.17
CA LYS A 165 -2.76 -17.08 -20.56
C LYS A 165 -3.65 -16.32 -21.54
N LEU A 166 -4.95 -16.25 -21.28
CA LEU A 166 -5.89 -15.50 -22.12
C LEU A 166 -5.54 -14.00 -22.16
N ILE A 167 -5.19 -13.41 -21.01
CA ILE A 167 -4.75 -12.00 -20.90
C ILE A 167 -3.43 -11.76 -21.63
N ALA A 168 -2.50 -12.73 -21.59
CA ALA A 168 -1.23 -12.66 -22.31
C ALA A 168 -1.46 -12.68 -23.84
N GLU A 169 -2.37 -13.54 -24.32
CA GLU A 169 -2.64 -13.75 -25.74
C GLU A 169 -3.50 -12.63 -26.36
N GLU A 170 -4.55 -12.19 -25.67
CA GLU A 170 -5.55 -11.25 -26.22
C GLU A 170 -5.44 -9.82 -25.64
N GLY A 171 -4.54 -9.61 -24.67
CA GLY A 171 -4.34 -8.33 -24.00
C GLY A 171 -5.38 -8.03 -22.91
N PRO A 172 -5.30 -6.87 -22.24
CA PRO A 172 -6.13 -6.55 -21.07
C PRO A 172 -7.61 -6.32 -21.41
N SER A 173 -7.97 -6.08 -22.67
CA SER A 173 -9.35 -5.81 -23.08
C SER A 173 -10.28 -6.98 -22.79
N VAL A 174 -9.79 -8.22 -22.74
CA VAL A 174 -10.60 -9.38 -22.37
C VAL A 174 -11.22 -9.26 -20.98
N PHE A 175 -10.53 -8.56 -20.06
CA PHE A 175 -10.96 -8.32 -18.69
C PHE A 175 -11.92 -7.13 -18.56
N TYR A 176 -11.68 -6.04 -19.29
CA TYR A 176 -12.43 -4.79 -19.13
C TYR A 176 -13.56 -4.57 -20.15
N ASN A 177 -13.50 -5.23 -21.30
CA ASN A 177 -14.50 -5.11 -22.38
C ASN A 177 -14.55 -6.37 -23.27
N GLY A 178 -14.52 -7.56 -22.66
CA GLY A 178 -14.42 -8.81 -23.41
C GLY A 178 -15.07 -9.99 -22.72
N SER A 179 -14.63 -11.20 -23.11
CA SER A 179 -15.26 -12.47 -22.74
C SER A 179 -15.21 -12.79 -21.25
N ILE A 180 -14.24 -12.22 -20.51
CA ILE A 180 -14.15 -12.35 -19.05
C ILE A 180 -15.09 -11.36 -18.35
N THR A 181 -15.26 -10.15 -18.90
CA THR A 181 -16.01 -9.06 -18.25
C THR A 181 -17.43 -9.47 -17.88
N ASP A 182 -18.17 -10.08 -18.81
CA ASP A 182 -19.56 -10.46 -18.57
C ASP A 182 -19.68 -11.52 -17.45
N LYS A 183 -18.75 -12.48 -17.42
CA LYS A 183 -18.72 -13.51 -16.37
C LYS A 183 -18.41 -12.93 -14.99
N LEU A 184 -17.47 -11.99 -14.91
CA LEU A 184 -17.14 -11.32 -13.65
C LEU A 184 -18.33 -10.51 -13.12
N VAL A 185 -19.01 -9.75 -13.98
CA VAL A 185 -20.19 -8.97 -13.59
C VAL A 185 -21.31 -9.87 -13.07
N ASP A 186 -21.58 -10.99 -13.75
CA ASP A 186 -22.58 -11.96 -13.32
C ASP A 186 -22.23 -12.60 -11.96
N GLU A 187 -20.96 -12.96 -11.75
CA GLU A 187 -20.48 -13.51 -10.48
C GLU A 187 -20.55 -12.48 -9.34
N ILE A 188 -20.07 -11.26 -9.56
CA ILE A 188 -20.13 -10.17 -8.57
C ILE A 188 -21.60 -9.90 -8.19
N THR A 189 -22.52 -9.92 -9.15
CA THR A 189 -23.96 -9.76 -8.90
C THR A 189 -24.51 -10.90 -8.02
N LYS A 190 -24.07 -12.16 -8.23
CA LYS A 190 -24.45 -13.30 -7.37
C LYS A 190 -23.95 -13.11 -5.94
N PHE A 191 -22.75 -12.54 -5.77
CA PHE A 191 -22.21 -12.12 -4.48
C PHE A 191 -22.86 -10.84 -3.92
N LYS A 192 -23.96 -10.35 -4.52
CA LYS A 192 -24.70 -9.14 -4.12
C LYS A 192 -23.94 -7.84 -4.33
N GLY A 193 -22.93 -7.84 -5.19
CA GLY A 193 -22.21 -6.65 -5.60
C GLY A 193 -22.97 -5.80 -6.62
N ILE A 194 -22.49 -4.58 -6.80
CA ILE A 194 -23.15 -3.54 -7.59
C ILE A 194 -22.33 -3.08 -8.81
N ILE A 195 -21.19 -3.71 -9.07
CA ILE A 195 -20.36 -3.46 -10.25
C ILE A 195 -21.12 -3.89 -11.50
N THR A 196 -21.11 -3.01 -12.49
CA THR A 196 -21.72 -3.21 -13.80
C THR A 196 -20.66 -3.42 -14.88
N LYS A 197 -21.08 -3.88 -16.06
CA LYS A 197 -20.19 -3.91 -17.24
C LYS A 197 -19.64 -2.54 -17.59
N ARG A 198 -20.44 -1.48 -17.41
CA ARG A 198 -20.03 -0.10 -17.69
C ARG A 198 -18.84 0.30 -16.82
N ASP A 199 -18.84 -0.10 -15.55
CA ASP A 199 -17.75 0.19 -14.62
C ASP A 199 -16.39 -0.31 -15.14
N PHE A 200 -16.34 -1.58 -15.55
CA PHE A 200 -15.14 -2.16 -16.19
C PHE A 200 -14.76 -1.42 -17.49
N GLN A 201 -15.73 -1.14 -18.36
CA GLN A 201 -15.47 -0.47 -19.64
C GLN A 201 -14.93 0.96 -19.47
N THR A 202 -15.34 1.65 -18.41
CA THR A 202 -14.95 3.04 -18.15
C THR A 202 -13.76 3.20 -17.21
N TYR A 203 -13.34 2.13 -16.51
CA TYR A 203 -12.17 2.18 -15.63
C TYR A 203 -10.91 2.62 -16.39
N ARG A 204 -10.12 3.53 -15.80
CA ARG A 204 -8.82 3.96 -16.33
C ARG A 204 -7.82 4.09 -15.17
N ALA A 205 -6.61 3.60 -15.41
CA ALA A 205 -5.45 3.99 -14.61
C ALA A 205 -5.02 5.41 -15.04
N VAL A 206 -4.56 6.22 -14.09
CA VAL A 206 -4.33 7.66 -14.28
C VAL A 206 -2.85 7.99 -14.06
N TRP A 207 -2.25 8.65 -15.05
CA TRP A 207 -0.92 9.23 -14.90
C TRP A 207 -1.02 10.56 -14.15
N ARG A 208 -0.30 10.68 -13.03
CA ARG A 208 -0.22 11.90 -12.21
C ARG A 208 1.24 12.35 -12.07
N LYS A 209 1.41 13.60 -11.63
CA LYS A 209 2.72 14.07 -11.14
C LYS A 209 2.91 13.57 -9.71
N PRO A 210 4.07 12.99 -9.35
CA PRO A 210 4.35 12.63 -7.97
C PRO A 210 4.45 13.87 -7.08
N VAL A 211 4.17 13.70 -5.79
CA VAL A 211 4.54 14.70 -4.79
C VAL A 211 6.07 14.71 -4.69
N ALA A 212 6.66 15.91 -4.66
CA ALA A 212 8.10 16.08 -4.61
C ALA A 212 8.51 16.93 -3.40
N LEU A 213 9.50 16.45 -2.64
CA LEU A 213 10.15 17.23 -1.59
C LEU A 213 11.66 17.30 -1.85
N LYS A 214 12.16 18.51 -2.08
CA LYS A 214 13.61 18.77 -2.11
C LYS A 214 14.15 18.91 -0.69
N MET A 215 15.17 18.12 -0.36
CA MET A 215 15.82 18.06 0.93
C MET A 215 17.35 18.05 0.77
N GLY A 216 17.95 19.24 0.84
CA GLY A 216 19.37 19.42 0.54
C GLY A 216 19.68 18.99 -0.89
N ASN A 217 20.59 18.02 -1.02
CA ASN A 217 20.99 17.43 -2.31
C ASN A 217 20.08 16.29 -2.79
N LEU A 218 19.09 15.90 -1.99
CA LEU A 218 18.16 14.82 -2.32
C LEU A 218 16.78 15.38 -2.71
N THR A 219 16.07 14.66 -3.56
CA THR A 219 14.65 14.90 -3.85
C THR A 219 13.88 13.61 -3.66
N ILE A 220 12.86 13.65 -2.80
CA ILE A 220 11.92 12.55 -2.57
C ILE A 220 10.76 12.72 -3.54
N TYR A 221 10.48 11.70 -4.34
CA TYR A 221 9.27 11.56 -5.15
C TYR A 221 8.39 10.49 -4.54
N SER A 222 7.13 10.81 -4.28
CA SER A 222 6.18 9.91 -3.62
C SER A 222 4.76 10.10 -4.15
N ALA A 223 3.82 9.28 -3.65
CA ALA A 223 2.45 9.23 -4.14
C ALA A 223 1.68 10.54 -3.90
N PRO A 224 1.03 11.14 -4.92
CA PRO A 224 -0.04 12.11 -4.71
C PRO A 224 -1.30 11.42 -4.20
N PRO A 225 -2.32 12.18 -3.74
CA PRO A 225 -3.63 11.63 -3.45
C PRO A 225 -4.19 10.83 -4.66
N PRO A 226 -4.83 9.66 -4.43
CA PRO A 226 -5.32 9.18 -3.13
C PRO A 226 -4.25 8.51 -2.23
N GLY A 227 -2.99 8.42 -2.64
CA GLY A 227 -1.91 7.93 -1.78
C GLY A 227 -1.42 8.95 -0.74
N SER A 228 -0.66 8.47 0.25
CA SER A 228 -0.22 9.27 1.42
C SER A 228 1.20 9.85 1.28
N GLY A 229 1.73 10.02 0.07
CA GLY A 229 3.07 10.59 -0.13
C GLY A 229 3.19 12.06 0.28
N ALA A 230 2.10 12.84 0.25
CA ALA A 230 2.05 14.19 0.83
C ALA A 230 2.27 14.18 2.36
N ILE A 231 1.74 13.16 3.05
CA ILE A 231 1.92 12.98 4.49
C ILE A 231 3.37 12.55 4.78
N LEU A 232 3.92 11.60 4.01
CA LEU A 232 5.32 11.21 4.12
C LEU A 232 6.26 12.41 3.94
N THR A 233 6.06 13.20 2.88
CA THR A 233 6.89 14.38 2.61
C THR A 233 6.74 15.45 3.69
N PHE A 234 5.53 15.69 4.19
CA PHE A 234 5.32 16.57 5.35
C PHE A 234 6.11 16.09 6.58
N ILE A 235 6.03 14.80 6.93
CA ILE A 235 6.80 14.20 8.04
C ILE A 235 8.29 14.45 7.86
N MET A 236 8.85 14.12 6.70
CA MET A 236 10.29 14.31 6.43
C MET A 236 10.69 15.79 6.46
N ASN A 237 9.81 16.68 6.00
CA ASN A 237 10.04 18.12 6.00
C ASN A 237 10.02 18.70 7.42
N VAL A 238 9.16 18.23 8.33
CA VAL A 238 9.21 18.62 9.74
C VAL A 238 10.45 18.04 10.41
N LEU A 239 10.69 16.74 10.27
CA LEU A 239 11.75 16.05 11.01
C LEU A 239 13.17 16.50 10.62
N ARG A 240 13.43 16.89 9.37
CA ARG A 240 14.76 17.42 8.98
C ARG A 240 15.17 18.70 9.73
N ARG A 241 14.23 19.35 10.42
CA ARG A 241 14.46 20.55 11.25
C ARG A 241 14.61 20.21 12.74
N LEU A 242 14.24 18.99 13.11
CA LEU A 242 14.19 18.49 14.47
C LEU A 242 15.27 17.44 14.74
N LEU A 243 15.81 16.80 13.70
CA LEU A 243 16.76 15.70 13.75
C LEU A 243 18.01 16.01 12.91
N PRO A 244 19.16 15.37 13.20
CA PRO A 244 19.38 14.39 14.27
C PRO A 244 19.52 15.02 15.66
N VAL A 245 19.21 14.24 16.69
CA VAL A 245 19.54 14.53 18.09
C VAL A 245 20.21 13.32 18.72
N ARG A 246 21.07 13.55 19.71
CA ARG A 246 21.80 12.47 20.39
C ARG A 246 20.94 11.70 21.40
N ASP A 247 19.95 12.37 21.99
CA ASP A 247 19.06 11.75 22.97
C ASP A 247 17.95 10.99 22.25
N GLU A 248 17.98 9.66 22.34
CA GLU A 248 17.02 8.76 21.69
C GLU A 248 15.58 8.97 22.19
N ASN A 249 15.41 9.36 23.45
CA ASN A 249 14.10 9.66 24.04
C ASN A 249 13.47 10.89 23.34
N ILE A 250 14.28 11.94 23.16
CA ILE A 250 13.87 13.15 22.45
C ILE A 250 13.63 12.86 20.97
N MET A 251 14.47 12.03 20.35
CA MET A 251 14.28 11.61 18.96
C MET A 251 12.90 10.98 18.77
N TRP A 252 12.55 9.96 19.57
CA TRP A 252 11.29 9.25 19.44
C TRP A 252 10.08 10.12 19.80
N GLN A 253 10.19 11.00 20.79
CA GLN A 253 9.15 11.98 21.09
C GLN A 253 8.84 12.86 19.89
N ARG A 254 9.87 13.43 19.25
CA ARG A 254 9.71 14.29 18.07
C ARG A 254 9.14 13.54 16.87
N ILE A 255 9.53 12.28 16.67
CA ILE A 255 8.97 11.39 15.64
C ILE A 255 7.46 11.17 15.87
N VAL A 256 7.09 10.73 17.07
CA VAL A 256 5.69 10.44 17.43
C VAL A 256 4.80 11.68 17.33
N GLU A 257 5.24 12.82 17.87
CA GLU A 257 4.47 14.06 17.77
C GLU A 257 4.33 14.54 16.32
N THR A 258 5.37 14.38 15.50
CA THR A 258 5.27 14.68 14.07
C THR A 258 4.25 13.79 13.37
N PHE A 259 4.19 12.49 13.70
CA PHE A 259 3.17 11.61 13.15
C PHE A 259 1.75 12.07 13.53
N LYS A 260 1.51 12.49 14.76
CA LYS A 260 0.18 12.98 15.16
C LYS A 260 -0.26 14.20 14.35
N TRP A 261 0.62 15.18 14.16
CA TRP A 261 0.37 16.31 13.26
C TRP A 261 0.11 15.89 11.82
N ALA A 262 0.87 14.91 11.32
CA ALA A 262 0.74 14.42 9.96
C ALA A 262 -0.58 13.67 9.72
N TYR A 263 -0.94 12.74 10.61
CA TYR A 263 -2.17 11.96 10.50
C TYR A 263 -3.43 12.79 10.79
N ALA A 264 -3.32 13.89 11.55
CA ALA A 264 -4.39 14.88 11.64
C ALA A 264 -4.74 15.49 10.28
N ARG A 265 -3.73 15.80 9.46
CA ARG A 265 -3.94 16.32 8.10
C ARG A 265 -4.33 15.23 7.11
N ARG A 266 -3.93 13.96 7.35
CA ARG A 266 -4.32 12.82 6.52
C ARG A 266 -5.84 12.69 6.43
N THR A 267 -6.58 13.07 7.47
CA THR A 267 -8.05 12.99 7.45
C THR A 267 -8.70 13.94 6.45
N GLU A 268 -7.98 14.95 5.98
CA GLU A 268 -8.43 15.91 4.97
C GLU A 268 -8.09 15.46 3.53
N LEU A 269 -7.37 14.34 3.37
CA LEU A 269 -7.03 13.78 2.06
C LEU A 269 -8.16 12.87 1.50
N GLY A 270 -8.22 12.80 0.18
CA GLY A 270 -9.09 11.92 -0.60
C GLY A 270 -8.75 12.01 -2.08
N ASP A 271 -9.59 11.45 -2.96
CA ASP A 271 -9.39 11.57 -4.41
C ASP A 271 -9.40 13.04 -4.86
N SER A 272 -8.29 13.47 -5.46
CA SER A 272 -8.11 14.84 -5.96
C SER A 272 -9.14 15.30 -6.99
N GLU A 273 -9.80 14.36 -7.69
CA GLU A 273 -10.86 14.71 -8.65
C GLU A 273 -12.18 15.07 -7.95
N PHE A 274 -12.31 14.79 -6.64
CA PHE A 274 -13.54 14.94 -5.87
C PHE A 274 -13.41 15.86 -4.64
N VAL A 275 -12.20 16.07 -4.12
CA VAL A 275 -11.96 16.89 -2.92
C VAL A 275 -11.67 18.34 -3.31
N VAL A 276 -12.59 19.24 -2.95
CA VAL A 276 -12.41 20.68 -3.15
C VAL A 276 -11.31 21.21 -2.22
N GLY A 277 -10.40 22.05 -2.76
CA GLY A 277 -9.32 22.66 -1.98
C GLY A 277 -8.10 21.77 -1.73
N ILE A 278 -8.05 20.56 -2.33
CA ILE A 278 -6.94 19.64 -2.12
C ILE A 278 -5.59 20.22 -2.55
N ASP A 279 -5.54 21.04 -3.61
CA ASP A 279 -4.30 21.67 -4.08
C ASP A 279 -3.71 22.64 -3.06
N GLU A 280 -4.55 23.39 -2.34
CA GLU A 280 -4.12 24.29 -1.27
C GLU A 280 -3.58 23.49 -0.08
N LEU A 281 -4.27 22.42 0.32
CA LEU A 281 -3.81 21.51 1.36
C LEU A 281 -2.45 20.88 1.00
N LEU A 282 -2.28 20.40 -0.23
CA LEU A 282 -1.02 19.83 -0.71
C LEU A 282 0.11 20.88 -0.75
N THR A 283 -0.20 22.10 -1.17
CA THR A 283 0.76 23.22 -1.14
C THR A 283 1.20 23.50 0.29
N ASN A 284 0.27 23.52 1.24
CA ASN A 284 0.56 23.76 2.65
C ASN A 284 1.42 22.64 3.25
N LEU A 285 1.03 21.37 3.07
CA LEU A 285 1.73 20.18 3.56
C LEU A 285 3.17 20.07 3.04
N THR A 286 3.43 20.54 1.83
CA THR A 286 4.76 20.51 1.22
C THR A 286 5.57 21.79 1.44
N SER A 287 4.98 22.82 2.07
CA SER A 287 5.64 24.11 2.29
C SER A 287 6.64 24.09 3.44
N ASN A 288 7.65 24.96 3.36
CA ASN A 288 8.61 25.15 4.43
C ASN A 288 8.03 25.90 5.63
N ASP A 289 7.12 26.85 5.39
CA ASP A 289 6.54 27.70 6.42
C ASP A 289 5.63 26.88 7.35
N TYR A 290 4.81 26.00 6.77
CA TYR A 290 3.98 25.09 7.55
C TYR A 290 4.83 24.12 8.38
N ALA A 291 5.87 23.53 7.80
CA ALA A 291 6.78 22.66 8.53
C ALA A 291 7.47 23.39 9.70
N GLU A 292 7.87 24.65 9.53
CA GLU A 292 8.45 25.47 10.61
C GLU A 292 7.41 25.80 11.70
N MET A 293 6.18 26.12 11.30
CA MET A 293 5.08 26.34 12.25
C MET A 293 4.85 25.10 13.13
N ILE A 294 4.81 23.91 12.53
CA ILE A 294 4.57 22.65 13.26
C ILE A 294 5.75 22.29 14.16
N LYS A 295 6.99 22.45 13.68
CA LYS A 295 8.19 22.27 14.50
C LYS A 295 8.10 23.08 15.82
N ASN A 296 7.63 24.32 15.78
CA ASN A 296 7.52 25.17 16.98
C ASN A 296 6.43 24.71 17.97
N ARG A 297 5.46 23.91 17.51
CA ARG A 297 4.39 23.33 18.33
C ARG A 297 4.81 22.04 19.03
N ILE A 298 5.76 21.29 18.46
CA ILE A 298 6.26 20.04 19.05
C ILE A 298 7.06 20.36 20.33
N LYS A 299 6.73 19.66 21.41
CA LYS A 299 7.42 19.78 22.70
C LYS A 299 8.10 18.47 23.06
N ASP A 300 9.29 18.61 23.61
CA ASP A 300 10.11 17.47 24.03
C ASP A 300 9.57 16.85 25.32
N ASP A 301 8.90 17.62 26.19
CA ASP A 301 8.60 17.23 27.57
C ASP A 301 7.13 16.87 27.85
N ARG A 302 6.25 16.92 26.82
CA ARG A 302 4.82 16.64 26.96
C ARG A 302 4.16 16.29 25.64
N THR A 303 2.98 15.69 25.73
CA THR A 303 2.06 15.44 24.61
C THR A 303 0.65 15.89 24.97
N SER A 304 -0.15 16.25 23.96
CA SER A 304 -1.61 16.34 24.13
C SER A 304 -2.27 14.97 23.93
N GLN A 305 -3.37 14.73 24.66
CA GLN A 305 -4.26 13.59 24.52
C GLN A 305 -5.57 13.96 23.79
N ASP A 306 -5.71 15.21 23.35
CA ASP A 306 -6.85 15.68 22.56
C ASP A 306 -6.46 15.76 21.07
N PRO A 307 -7.11 15.00 20.16
CA PRO A 307 -6.83 15.07 18.73
C PRO A 307 -7.12 16.45 18.12
N THR A 308 -7.98 17.27 18.74
CA THR A 308 -8.30 18.62 18.26
C THR A 308 -7.14 19.59 18.42
N ASP A 309 -6.20 19.35 19.34
CA ASP A 309 -4.97 20.14 19.48
C ASP A 309 -4.03 19.98 18.26
N TYR A 310 -4.14 18.86 17.55
CA TYR A 310 -3.46 18.61 16.26
C TYR A 310 -4.31 19.08 15.06
N GLY A 311 -5.50 19.61 15.36
CA GLY A 311 -6.47 20.17 14.44
C GLY A 311 -7.27 19.15 13.64
N ALA A 312 -7.44 17.94 14.16
CA ALA A 312 -8.35 16.95 13.57
C ALA A 312 -9.79 17.16 14.07
N THR A 313 -10.74 17.19 13.14
CA THR A 313 -12.18 17.29 13.42
C THR A 313 -12.97 16.08 12.91
N THR A 314 -12.30 15.20 12.17
CA THR A 314 -12.85 13.99 11.55
C THR A 314 -11.85 12.84 11.70
N ALA A 315 -12.29 11.63 11.40
CA ALA A 315 -11.44 10.45 11.35
C ALA A 315 -11.51 9.74 10.00
N THR A 316 -10.45 9.01 9.65
CA THR A 316 -10.40 8.07 8.53
C THR A 316 -10.36 6.65 9.05
N LEU A 317 -10.79 5.69 8.23
CA LEU A 317 -10.65 4.27 8.51
C LEU A 317 -9.19 3.82 8.37
N GLU A 318 -8.89 2.69 9.01
CA GLU A 318 -7.62 1.99 8.82
C GLU A 318 -7.70 1.17 7.54
N ASP A 319 -6.82 1.45 6.58
CA ASP A 319 -6.60 0.56 5.43
C ASP A 319 -5.64 -0.58 5.82
N ALA A 320 -5.65 -1.69 5.08
CA ALA A 320 -4.96 -2.91 5.48
C ALA A 320 -4.11 -3.55 4.36
N GLY A 321 -4.15 -4.87 4.26
CA GLY A 321 -3.22 -5.76 3.54
C GLY A 321 -2.66 -5.22 2.23
N THR A 322 -1.37 -5.40 2.01
CA THR A 322 -0.62 -4.76 0.90
C THR A 322 0.59 -5.61 0.58
N ALA A 323 1.22 -5.44 -0.58
CA ALA A 323 2.54 -5.97 -0.91
C ALA A 323 3.36 -4.87 -1.58
N HIS A 324 4.67 -4.81 -1.32
CA HIS A 324 5.55 -3.78 -1.87
C HIS A 324 6.74 -4.36 -2.63
N VAL A 325 7.02 -3.81 -3.81
CA VAL A 325 8.17 -4.16 -4.64
C VAL A 325 9.00 -2.90 -4.92
N SER A 326 10.30 -2.98 -4.65
CA SER A 326 11.30 -1.94 -4.95
C SER A 326 12.30 -2.48 -5.97
N ILE A 327 12.48 -1.77 -7.09
CA ILE A 327 13.35 -2.16 -8.20
C ILE A 327 14.26 -1.00 -8.60
N LEU A 328 15.55 -1.32 -8.73
CA LEU A 328 16.56 -0.47 -9.36
C LEU A 328 17.17 -1.23 -10.55
N ALA A 329 17.05 -0.66 -11.76
CA ALA A 329 17.58 -1.26 -12.97
C ALA A 329 19.02 -0.80 -13.26
N PRO A 330 19.81 -1.57 -14.06
CA PRO A 330 21.19 -1.22 -14.38
C PRO A 330 21.40 0.12 -15.10
N ASP A 331 20.38 0.62 -15.80
CA ASP A 331 20.40 1.93 -16.48
C ASP A 331 20.16 3.11 -15.51
N GLY A 332 19.92 2.82 -14.23
CA GLY A 332 19.59 3.81 -13.20
C GLY A 332 18.10 4.10 -13.08
N SER A 333 17.25 3.55 -13.95
CA SER A 333 15.80 3.68 -13.84
C SER A 333 15.29 2.87 -12.64
N ALA A 334 14.24 3.34 -11.98
CA ALA A 334 13.72 2.70 -10.77
C ALA A 334 12.19 2.68 -10.74
N VAL A 335 11.65 1.69 -10.03
CA VAL A 335 10.21 1.56 -9.77
C VAL A 335 10.01 1.22 -8.29
N SER A 336 9.17 2.00 -7.63
CA SER A 336 8.61 1.69 -6.32
C SER A 336 7.10 1.49 -6.50
N VAL A 337 6.56 0.35 -6.08
CA VAL A 337 5.15 0.01 -6.30
C VAL A 337 4.57 -0.75 -5.12
N THR A 338 3.42 -0.28 -4.62
CA THR A 338 2.63 -0.98 -3.61
C THR A 338 1.30 -1.40 -4.22
N SER A 339 0.98 -2.69 -4.12
CA SER A 339 -0.26 -3.31 -4.62
C SER A 339 -1.06 -3.92 -3.47
N THR A 340 -2.37 -4.06 -3.63
CA THR A 340 -3.30 -4.51 -2.59
C THR A 340 -4.60 -5.08 -3.16
N ILE A 341 -5.30 -5.87 -2.34
CA ILE A 341 -6.73 -6.21 -2.45
C ILE A 341 -7.47 -5.81 -1.16
N ASN A 342 -6.93 -4.82 -0.45
CA ASN A 342 -7.17 -4.43 0.93
C ASN A 342 -6.97 -5.56 1.97
N GLN A 343 -8.01 -6.02 2.66
CA GLN A 343 -7.87 -6.94 3.78
C GLN A 343 -7.30 -8.29 3.35
N VAL A 344 -6.95 -9.12 4.33
CA VAL A 344 -6.48 -10.49 4.08
C VAL A 344 -7.56 -11.27 3.33
N LEU A 345 -7.26 -11.68 2.08
CA LEU A 345 -8.18 -12.31 1.12
C LEU A 345 -9.32 -11.40 0.62
N GLY A 346 -9.16 -10.08 0.75
CA GLY A 346 -10.08 -9.05 0.27
C GLY A 346 -11.50 -9.25 0.79
N ALA A 347 -12.48 -9.21 -0.12
CA ALA A 347 -13.90 -9.40 0.19
C ALA A 347 -14.29 -10.83 0.63
N MET A 348 -13.29 -11.69 0.90
CA MET A 348 -13.45 -13.10 1.23
C MET A 348 -14.22 -13.89 0.17
N ILE A 349 -14.06 -13.53 -1.11
CA ILE A 349 -14.70 -14.20 -2.25
C ILE A 349 -13.75 -14.24 -3.45
N ARG A 350 -13.89 -15.26 -4.28
CA ARG A 350 -13.11 -15.45 -5.51
C ARG A 350 -14.02 -15.68 -6.69
N SER A 351 -13.66 -15.14 -7.85
CA SER A 351 -14.26 -15.50 -9.12
C SER A 351 -14.03 -16.97 -9.45
N GLU A 352 -15.11 -17.73 -9.59
CA GLU A 352 -15.06 -19.16 -9.92
C GLU A 352 -14.63 -19.41 -11.36
N SER A 353 -14.93 -18.49 -12.28
CA SER A 353 -14.54 -18.58 -13.69
C SER A 353 -13.09 -18.18 -13.96
N THR A 354 -12.51 -17.26 -13.18
CA THR A 354 -11.16 -16.72 -13.46
C THR A 354 -10.10 -17.09 -12.44
N GLY A 355 -10.45 -17.45 -11.21
CA GLY A 355 -9.45 -17.67 -10.15
C GLY A 355 -9.00 -16.40 -9.44
N ILE A 356 -9.55 -15.23 -9.78
CA ILE A 356 -9.20 -13.94 -9.19
C ILE A 356 -9.92 -13.75 -7.85
N ILE A 357 -9.17 -13.40 -6.80
CA ILE A 357 -9.71 -13.00 -5.49
C ILE A 357 -10.08 -11.52 -5.57
N PHE A 358 -11.27 -11.16 -5.14
CA PHE A 358 -11.76 -9.78 -5.23
C PHE A 358 -11.33 -8.95 -4.01
N ASN A 359 -10.98 -7.69 -4.26
CA ASN A 359 -10.72 -6.71 -3.21
C ASN A 359 -11.97 -6.42 -2.37
N ASP A 360 -11.74 -5.88 -1.17
CA ASP A 360 -12.72 -5.15 -0.36
C ASP A 360 -12.37 -3.66 -0.25
N GLU A 361 -11.91 -3.04 -1.34
CA GLU A 361 -11.40 -1.66 -1.32
C GLU A 361 -12.47 -0.61 -0.99
N MET A 362 -13.75 -0.96 -1.07
CA MET A 362 -14.80 -0.05 -0.62
C MET A 362 -14.72 0.21 0.90
N ASP A 363 -14.05 -0.66 1.67
CA ASP A 363 -13.77 -0.50 3.10
C ASP A 363 -12.92 0.73 3.42
N ASP A 364 -12.06 1.16 2.49
CA ASP A 364 -11.21 2.32 2.71
C ASP A 364 -11.98 3.65 2.64
N PHE A 365 -13.23 3.65 2.14
CA PHE A 365 -14.05 4.86 2.14
C PHE A 365 -14.67 5.14 3.51
N SER A 366 -14.72 6.41 3.87
CA SER A 366 -15.55 6.88 4.97
C SER A 366 -17.05 6.79 4.61
N SER A 367 -17.89 6.43 5.57
CA SER A 367 -19.34 6.33 5.41
C SER A 367 -20.04 7.12 6.53
N PRO A 368 -21.00 8.02 6.24
CA PRO A 368 -21.60 8.95 7.22
C PRO A 368 -22.15 8.30 8.49
N ASN A 369 -22.60 7.05 8.40
CA ASN A 369 -23.27 6.33 9.49
C ASN A 369 -22.34 5.34 10.21
N ILE A 370 -21.04 5.38 9.92
CA ILE A 370 -20.01 4.57 10.58
C ILE A 370 -19.06 5.54 11.29
N THR A 371 -19.37 5.84 12.55
CA THR A 371 -18.50 6.65 13.41
C THR A 371 -17.35 5.80 13.96
N ASN A 372 -16.20 6.41 14.18
CA ASN A 372 -15.10 5.70 14.82
C ASN A 372 -15.40 5.46 16.31
N GLY A 373 -14.68 4.52 16.93
CA GLY A 373 -14.84 4.18 18.36
C GLY A 373 -14.52 5.33 19.35
N PHE A 374 -14.10 6.49 18.87
CA PHE A 374 -13.73 7.67 19.66
C PHE A 374 -14.68 8.86 19.46
N GLY A 375 -15.79 8.67 18.73
CA GLY A 375 -16.83 9.68 18.56
C GLY A 375 -16.52 10.81 17.57
N LEU A 376 -15.43 10.72 16.79
CA LEU A 376 -15.22 11.64 15.68
C LEU A 376 -16.06 11.21 14.47
N PRO A 377 -16.64 12.18 13.73
CA PRO A 377 -17.36 11.89 12.52
C PRO A 377 -16.41 11.37 11.43
N PRO A 378 -16.92 10.53 10.51
CA PRO A 378 -16.17 10.02 9.38
C PRO A 378 -15.79 11.16 8.41
N SER A 379 -14.63 11.07 7.75
CA SER A 379 -14.11 12.15 6.91
C SER A 379 -14.93 12.37 5.62
N PRO A 380 -15.51 13.57 5.42
CA PRO A 380 -16.22 13.89 4.18
C PRO A 380 -15.32 13.88 2.95
N ALA A 381 -14.02 14.21 3.11
CA ALA A 381 -13.05 14.19 2.02
C ALA A 381 -12.93 12.79 1.40
N ASN A 382 -13.23 11.74 2.17
CA ASN A 382 -13.16 10.36 1.76
C ASN A 382 -14.54 9.66 1.76
N PHE A 383 -15.65 10.38 1.62
CA PHE A 383 -16.96 9.75 1.43
C PHE A 383 -17.09 9.06 0.08
N ILE A 384 -17.88 7.97 0.05
CA ILE A 384 -18.17 7.17 -1.15
C ILE A 384 -18.86 8.03 -2.21
N ARG A 385 -18.31 8.04 -3.42
CA ARG A 385 -18.92 8.65 -4.61
C ARG A 385 -18.69 7.74 -5.82
N PRO A 386 -19.66 7.57 -6.72
CA PRO A 386 -19.45 6.88 -7.99
C PRO A 386 -18.17 7.30 -8.71
N GLY A 387 -17.33 6.33 -9.08
CA GLY A 387 -16.08 6.55 -9.82
C GLY A 387 -14.91 7.12 -9.01
N LYS A 388 -15.11 7.48 -7.74
CA LYS A 388 -14.06 7.98 -6.85
C LYS A 388 -13.11 6.87 -6.44
N ARG A 389 -11.84 7.20 -6.17
CA ARG A 389 -10.85 6.29 -5.57
C ARG A 389 -10.80 6.46 -4.04
N PRO A 390 -10.74 5.37 -3.26
CA PRO A 390 -10.61 5.48 -1.82
C PRO A 390 -9.20 5.95 -1.41
N LEU A 391 -9.12 6.70 -0.31
CA LEU A 391 -7.86 7.12 0.31
C LEU A 391 -6.99 5.92 0.67
N SER A 392 -5.67 6.04 0.48
CA SER A 392 -4.70 4.99 0.81
C SER A 392 -3.49 5.52 1.58
N SER A 393 -2.96 4.71 2.48
CA SER A 393 -1.70 4.89 3.22
C SER A 393 -0.46 4.55 2.41
N MET A 394 -0.63 3.96 1.22
CA MET A 394 0.46 3.65 0.31
C MET A 394 1.23 4.91 -0.08
N CYS A 395 2.56 4.86 0.07
CA CYS A 395 3.48 5.93 -0.31
C CYS A 395 4.76 5.38 -1.00
N PRO A 396 4.64 4.60 -2.08
CA PRO A 396 5.80 4.10 -2.83
C PRO A 396 6.68 5.26 -3.27
N SER A 397 7.96 5.24 -2.88
CA SER A 397 8.83 6.40 -2.94
C SER A 397 10.17 6.11 -3.59
N ILE A 398 10.67 7.09 -4.34
CA ILE A 398 12.00 7.09 -4.93
C ILE A 398 12.71 8.37 -4.49
N VAL A 399 13.95 8.24 -4.04
CA VAL A 399 14.82 9.35 -3.68
C VAL A 399 15.98 9.41 -4.67
N VAL A 400 16.20 10.57 -5.27
CA VAL A 400 17.30 10.82 -6.19
C VAL A 400 18.17 11.96 -5.67
N ASP A 401 19.44 11.99 -6.07
CA ASP A 401 20.32 13.12 -5.81
C ASP A 401 20.17 14.25 -6.86
N HIS A 402 20.89 15.35 -6.67
CA HIS A 402 20.93 16.50 -7.58
C HIS A 402 21.44 16.18 -9.00
N LYS A 403 22.12 15.04 -9.22
CA LYS A 403 22.56 14.57 -10.53
C LYS A 403 21.51 13.70 -11.22
N GLY A 404 20.47 13.29 -10.49
CA GLY A 404 19.44 12.36 -10.96
C GLY A 404 19.82 10.90 -10.74
N ASP A 405 20.84 10.61 -9.92
CA ASP A 405 21.19 9.26 -9.53
C ASP A 405 20.25 8.81 -8.39
N VAL A 406 19.65 7.62 -8.52
CA VAL A 406 18.80 7.05 -7.48
C VAL A 406 19.64 6.75 -6.24
N ARG A 407 19.23 7.29 -5.09
CA ARG A 407 19.80 7.03 -3.75
C ARG A 407 19.03 5.96 -2.98
N LEU A 408 17.71 5.93 -3.13
CA LEU A 408 16.83 4.98 -2.43
C LEU A 408 15.54 4.73 -3.21
N VAL A 409 15.14 3.46 -3.31
CA VAL A 409 13.80 3.02 -3.73
C VAL A 409 13.19 2.34 -2.52
N ILE A 410 12.04 2.79 -2.04
CA ILE A 410 11.48 2.32 -0.77
C ILE A 410 9.96 2.43 -0.73
N GLY A 411 9.34 1.49 -0.05
CA GLY A 411 7.94 1.52 0.34
C GLY A 411 7.67 0.38 1.31
N ALA A 412 6.41 0.20 1.69
CA ALA A 412 6.04 -0.82 2.65
C ALA A 412 4.65 -1.40 2.38
N ALA A 413 4.41 -2.54 3.02
CA ALA A 413 3.09 -3.09 3.30
C ALA A 413 2.72 -2.88 4.78
N GLY A 414 1.43 -2.96 5.12
CA GLY A 414 0.95 -2.87 6.51
C GLY A 414 -0.03 -1.74 6.79
N GLY A 415 -0.90 -1.40 5.81
CA GLY A 415 -1.99 -0.46 6.01
C GLY A 415 -1.54 0.93 6.47
N THR A 416 -2.24 1.48 7.46
CA THR A 416 -1.93 2.79 8.03
C THR A 416 -0.50 2.96 8.53
N LYS A 417 0.21 1.87 8.84
CA LYS A 417 1.58 1.91 9.35
C LYS A 417 2.63 2.11 8.24
N ILE A 418 2.24 2.00 6.97
CA ILE A 418 3.12 2.18 5.81
C ILE A 418 3.83 3.53 5.87
N THR A 419 3.07 4.63 6.01
CA THR A 419 3.62 5.99 5.91
C THR A 419 4.65 6.26 7.02
N SER A 420 4.34 5.91 8.27
CA SER A 420 5.29 6.03 9.39
C SER A 420 6.50 5.10 9.26
N GLY A 421 6.31 3.87 8.78
CA GLY A 421 7.38 2.89 8.61
C GLY A 421 8.40 3.36 7.57
N VAL A 422 7.91 3.82 6.41
CA VAL A 422 8.75 4.40 5.36
C VAL A 422 9.50 5.64 5.86
N ALA A 423 8.84 6.51 6.63
CA ALA A 423 9.50 7.68 7.24
C ALA A 423 10.63 7.27 8.20
N ILE A 424 10.43 6.26 9.05
CA ILE A 424 11.47 5.76 9.96
C ILE A 424 12.63 5.13 9.18
N GLY A 425 12.34 4.30 8.17
CA GLY A 425 13.40 3.72 7.33
C GLY A 425 14.24 4.80 6.64
N MET A 426 13.61 5.84 6.10
CA MET A 426 14.32 6.97 5.49
C MET A 426 15.13 7.78 6.52
N LEU A 427 14.54 8.14 7.66
CA LEU A 427 15.22 9.00 8.65
C LEU A 427 16.46 8.30 9.24
N LEU A 428 16.37 7.00 9.53
CA LEU A 428 17.49 6.24 10.08
C LEU A 428 18.61 6.13 9.04
N ASN A 429 18.25 5.82 7.78
CA ASN A 429 19.24 5.70 6.70
C ASN A 429 19.88 7.04 6.29
N PHE A 430 19.18 8.16 6.43
CA PHE A 430 19.69 9.46 5.99
C PHE A 430 20.35 10.29 7.10
N TRP A 431 19.93 10.13 8.36
CA TRP A 431 20.32 11.05 9.44
C TRP A 431 21.00 10.38 10.64
N TYR A 432 21.03 9.04 10.70
CA TYR A 432 21.62 8.30 11.81
C TYR A 432 22.67 7.27 11.36
N ASP A 433 23.16 7.37 10.12
CA ASP A 433 24.21 6.52 9.56
C ASP A 433 23.89 5.01 9.51
N TYR A 434 22.61 4.63 9.60
CA TYR A 434 22.20 3.23 9.47
C TYR A 434 22.30 2.81 8.00
N ASP A 435 22.85 1.63 7.74
CA ASP A 435 22.65 1.02 6.43
C ASP A 435 21.17 0.66 6.21
N ILE A 436 20.79 0.27 4.98
CA ILE A 436 19.38 0.03 4.68
C ILE A 436 18.80 -1.19 5.42
N LYS A 437 19.64 -2.16 5.78
CA LYS A 437 19.23 -3.31 6.57
C LYS A 437 18.98 -2.91 8.01
N GLU A 438 19.93 -2.22 8.63
CA GLU A 438 19.80 -1.69 9.98
C GLU A 438 18.56 -0.79 10.11
N ALA A 439 18.34 0.11 9.14
CA ALA A 439 17.21 1.03 9.14
C ALA A 439 15.84 0.33 9.07
N ILE A 440 15.75 -0.77 8.31
CA ILE A 440 14.51 -1.55 8.17
C ILE A 440 14.30 -2.50 9.35
N ASP A 441 15.37 -3.10 9.86
CA ASP A 441 15.30 -4.08 10.94
C ASP A 441 15.11 -3.40 12.30
N ALA A 442 15.44 -2.10 12.43
CA ALA A 442 15.22 -1.31 13.62
C ALA A 442 13.78 -1.41 14.13
N ARG A 443 13.62 -1.42 15.46
CA ARG A 443 12.30 -1.41 16.11
C ARG A 443 11.64 -0.05 15.92
N ARG A 444 10.32 -0.06 15.76
CA ARG A 444 9.54 1.11 15.35
C ARG A 444 8.44 1.46 16.36
N LEU A 445 8.13 2.75 16.43
CA LEU A 445 6.91 3.27 17.00
C LEU A 445 5.99 3.74 15.88
N HIS A 446 4.69 3.63 16.10
CA HIS A 446 3.67 4.16 15.22
C HIS A 446 2.64 4.96 16.01
N HIS A 447 2.14 6.03 15.40
CA HIS A 447 0.99 6.76 15.89
C HIS A 447 0.25 7.35 14.69
N GLN A 448 -1.05 7.10 14.60
CA GLN A 448 -1.90 7.54 13.48
C GLN A 448 -2.97 8.54 13.95
N LEU A 449 -2.61 9.37 14.93
CA LEU A 449 -3.51 10.21 15.73
C LEU A 449 -4.60 9.49 16.54
N LEU A 450 -5.35 8.54 15.97
CA LEU A 450 -6.44 7.86 16.68
C LEU A 450 -6.26 6.34 16.65
N PRO A 451 -6.33 5.64 17.80
CA PRO A 451 -6.37 6.20 19.17
C PRO A 451 -5.17 7.09 19.53
N MET A 452 -5.31 7.92 20.56
CA MET A 452 -4.23 8.71 21.18
C MET A 452 -3.29 7.81 21.99
N ASN A 453 -2.67 6.88 21.29
CA ASN A 453 -1.88 5.81 21.85
C ASN A 453 -0.78 5.39 20.86
N ILE A 454 0.46 5.35 21.35
CA ILE A 454 1.61 4.83 20.62
C ILE A 454 1.45 3.32 20.46
N GLN A 455 1.63 2.84 19.24
CA GLN A 455 1.79 1.43 18.95
C GLN A 455 3.29 1.11 18.83
N ASN A 456 3.83 0.29 19.74
CA ASN A 456 5.23 -0.12 19.73
C ASN A 456 5.37 -1.57 19.26
N GLU A 457 6.48 -1.88 18.58
CA GLU A 457 6.82 -3.28 18.31
C GLU A 457 7.19 -4.03 19.58
N LYS A 458 7.05 -5.37 19.53
CA LYS A 458 7.58 -6.24 20.57
C LYS A 458 9.08 -5.99 20.80
N ASP A 459 9.48 -5.99 22.06
CA ASP A 459 10.88 -5.79 22.51
C ASP A 459 11.47 -4.40 22.17
N PHE A 460 10.61 -3.40 21.98
CA PHE A 460 11.05 -2.01 21.86
C PHE A 460 11.71 -1.51 23.18
N CYS A 461 12.67 -0.58 23.07
CA CYS A 461 13.48 -0.08 24.18
C CYS A 461 12.63 0.38 25.40
N PRO A 462 12.72 -0.30 26.56
CA PRO A 462 11.92 0.05 27.73
C PRO A 462 12.21 1.44 28.30
N VAL A 463 13.47 1.90 28.20
CA VAL A 463 13.88 3.24 28.69
C VAL A 463 13.12 4.33 27.93
N THR A 464 13.01 4.19 26.61
CA THR A 464 12.27 5.12 25.76
C THR A 464 10.77 5.07 26.04
N LEU A 465 10.20 3.87 26.21
CA LEU A 465 8.77 3.74 26.55
C LEU A 465 8.43 4.35 27.91
N ASP A 466 9.29 4.15 28.92
CA ASP A 466 9.13 4.75 30.24
C ASP A 466 9.23 6.28 30.20
N TYR A 467 10.14 6.80 29.38
CA TYR A 467 10.24 8.24 29.14
C TYR A 467 8.95 8.78 28.49
N LEU A 468 8.51 8.19 27.38
CA LEU A 468 7.30 8.60 26.66
C LEU A 468 6.07 8.56 27.58
N LYS A 469 5.97 7.54 28.43
CA LYS A 469 4.93 7.44 29.46
C LYS A 469 5.00 8.57 30.49
N LYS A 470 6.19 8.92 30.99
CA LYS A 470 6.37 10.01 31.96
C LYS A 470 5.95 11.37 31.41
N ILE A 471 6.15 11.61 30.11
CA ILE A 471 5.74 12.85 29.44
C ILE A 471 4.29 12.80 28.91
N GLY A 472 3.54 11.75 29.24
CA GLY A 472 2.09 11.69 29.07
C GLY A 472 1.59 10.85 27.90
N HIS A 473 2.42 10.08 27.22
CA HIS A 473 1.96 9.14 26.19
C HIS A 473 1.40 7.86 26.79
N ASN A 474 0.35 7.34 26.18
CA ASN A 474 -0.05 5.95 26.33
C ASN A 474 0.64 5.11 25.26
N SER A 475 0.99 3.88 25.60
CA SER A 475 1.57 2.95 24.63
C SER A 475 0.98 1.55 24.79
N THR A 476 0.73 0.90 23.66
CA THR A 476 0.44 -0.53 23.59
C THR A 476 1.39 -1.21 22.63
N THR A 477 1.75 -2.45 22.95
CA THR A 477 2.47 -3.30 22.01
C THR A 477 1.46 -3.90 21.04
N PHE A 478 1.64 -3.69 19.74
CA PHE A 478 0.71 -4.25 18.77
C PHE A 478 0.90 -5.78 18.64
N SER A 479 -0.19 -6.47 18.33
CA SER A 479 -0.20 -7.88 17.91
C SER A 479 -0.01 -7.98 16.39
N GLY A 480 0.73 -8.98 15.92
CA GLY A 480 0.99 -9.19 14.48
C GLY A 480 2.23 -8.46 13.97
N ILE A 481 2.28 -8.23 12.65
CA ILE A 481 3.53 -7.91 11.90
C ILE A 481 3.79 -6.40 11.75
N GLY A 482 2.78 -5.56 11.97
CA GLY A 482 2.91 -4.11 11.85
C GLY A 482 3.06 -3.66 10.39
N SER A 483 4.23 -3.11 10.04
CA SER A 483 4.57 -2.76 8.64
C SER A 483 5.78 -3.55 8.17
N ALA A 484 5.87 -3.82 6.86
CA ALA A 484 6.99 -4.52 6.25
C ALA A 484 7.58 -3.68 5.12
N ILE A 485 8.77 -3.12 5.34
CA ILE A 485 9.46 -2.25 4.38
C ILE A 485 10.25 -3.11 3.37
N THR A 486 10.21 -2.78 2.09
CA THR A 486 11.21 -3.28 1.14
C THR A 486 11.91 -2.11 0.48
N ALA A 487 13.23 -2.22 0.32
CA ALA A 487 14.02 -1.12 -0.22
C ALA A 487 15.26 -1.59 -0.99
N VAL A 488 15.67 -0.76 -1.94
CA VAL A 488 16.96 -0.82 -2.62
C VAL A 488 17.66 0.53 -2.43
N SER A 489 18.79 0.53 -1.75
CA SER A 489 19.64 1.70 -1.52
C SER A 489 20.86 1.65 -2.43
N LYS A 490 21.26 2.81 -2.95
CA LYS A 490 22.52 2.97 -3.69
C LYS A 490 23.33 4.10 -3.06
N GLU A 491 24.45 3.76 -2.45
CA GLU A 491 25.27 4.69 -1.69
C GLU A 491 26.77 4.40 -1.93
N ASN A 492 27.55 5.45 -2.17
CA ASN A 492 29.01 5.34 -2.40
C ASN A 492 29.40 4.32 -3.49
N GLY A 493 28.54 4.13 -4.50
CA GLY A 493 28.73 3.17 -5.58
C GLY A 493 28.29 1.73 -5.27
N PHE A 494 27.88 1.44 -4.03
CA PHE A 494 27.34 0.15 -3.62
C PHE A 494 25.83 0.12 -3.72
N ILE A 495 25.27 -1.02 -4.10
CA ILE A 495 23.83 -1.28 -4.09
C ILE A 495 23.55 -2.33 -3.03
N THR A 496 22.69 -1.98 -2.08
CA THR A 496 22.22 -2.86 -1.01
C THR A 496 20.71 -2.92 -1.04
N ALA A 497 20.12 -4.10 -0.86
CA ALA A 497 18.67 -4.27 -0.79
C ALA A 497 18.31 -5.01 0.49
N ASN A 498 17.16 -4.70 1.07
CA ASN A 498 16.62 -5.44 2.20
C ASN A 498 15.10 -5.62 2.05
N SER A 499 14.62 -6.77 2.51
CA SER A 499 13.21 -7.08 2.71
C SER A 499 13.00 -7.27 4.21
N ASP A 500 12.08 -6.52 4.80
CA ASP A 500 11.79 -6.54 6.23
C ASP A 500 11.50 -7.95 6.74
N TYR A 501 12.24 -8.42 7.74
CA TYR A 501 12.14 -9.79 8.25
C TYR A 501 10.78 -10.11 8.87
N ARG A 502 9.99 -9.08 9.25
CA ARG A 502 8.69 -9.27 9.90
C ARG A 502 7.67 -9.87 8.94
N ARG A 503 7.88 -9.72 7.63
CA ARG A 503 7.12 -10.43 6.60
C ARG A 503 8.08 -11.19 5.71
N GLN A 504 7.82 -12.47 5.49
CA GLN A 504 8.68 -13.27 4.64
C GLN A 504 8.67 -12.73 3.20
N GLY A 505 9.83 -12.24 2.76
CA GLY A 505 10.10 -11.74 1.42
C GLY A 505 11.53 -12.08 1.00
N THR A 506 12.00 -11.54 -0.12
CA THR A 506 13.35 -11.83 -0.62
C THR A 506 13.97 -10.64 -1.34
N THR A 507 15.28 -10.70 -1.55
CA THR A 507 16.03 -9.75 -2.38
C THR A 507 16.78 -10.54 -3.45
N ALA A 508 16.96 -9.93 -4.62
CA ALA A 508 17.72 -10.53 -5.72
C ALA A 508 18.47 -9.45 -6.50
N GLY A 509 19.72 -9.75 -6.89
CA GLY A 509 20.58 -8.90 -7.69
C GLY A 509 21.16 -9.64 -8.89
N LEU A 510 21.82 -8.91 -9.79
CA LEU A 510 22.56 -9.46 -10.93
C LEU A 510 23.98 -9.86 -10.56
#